data_AF-A0A8B6MBD3-F1
#
_entry.id   AF-A0A8B6MBD3-F1
#
_cell.length_a   1.000
_cell.length_b   1.000
_cell.length_c   1.000
_cell.angle_alpha   90.00
_cell.angle_beta   90.00
_cell.angle_gamma   90.00
#
_symmetry.space_group_name_H-M   'P 1'
#
loop_
_entity.id
_entity.type
_entity.pdbx_description
1 polymer ?
#
loop_
_entity_poly.entity_id
_entity_poly.type
_entity_poly.pdbx_seq_one_letter_code
_entity_poly.pdbx_strand_id
1 'polypeptide(L)'
;MLSMPKRKITDIVAAAAEPSEGQQEQIYWDTDVVGFGLRVRPSSKTWIMAYRPAGAGRSANTKKLRLSTFPSVKTVEARRLAREIAGRIAAGEDPAVNRTELKRKETSSVGALLDRYGDDLARRGYVNRVTVINGLEARLAPFKARDIKTVSGADLWAIIEALQKVGKEGAAEDFRSRARAFFTAIIPYLTNLPGDGIDGCDRPHFPLLSH
;
A
#
# COMPACT_ATOMS: atom_id res chain seq x y z
N MET A 1 3.94 -29.75 -22.04
CA MET A 1 4.86 -28.88 -21.28
C MET A 1 5.67 -29.75 -20.34
N LEU A 2 6.95 -29.98 -20.62
CA LEU A 2 7.84 -30.74 -19.73
C LEU A 2 7.93 -29.99 -18.39
N SER A 3 7.42 -30.60 -17.33
CA SER A 3 7.65 -30.12 -15.97
C SER A 3 9.14 -30.29 -15.69
N MET A 4 9.90 -29.19 -15.64
CA MET A 4 11.31 -29.29 -15.28
C MET A 4 11.44 -29.90 -13.88
N PRO A 5 12.35 -30.89 -13.69
CA PRO A 5 12.55 -31.49 -12.38
C PRO A 5 12.92 -30.40 -11.38
N LYS A 6 12.24 -30.40 -10.23
CA LYS A 6 12.53 -29.46 -9.14
C LYS A 6 13.98 -29.68 -8.71
N ARG A 7 14.76 -28.61 -8.63
CA ARG A 7 16.14 -28.65 -8.14
C ARG A 7 16.36 -27.58 -7.08
N LYS A 8 17.21 -27.87 -6.11
CA LYS A 8 17.64 -26.87 -5.12
C LYS A 8 18.32 -25.71 -5.82
N ILE A 9 17.85 -24.50 -5.58
CA ILE A 9 18.40 -23.31 -6.24
C ILE A 9 19.57 -22.80 -5.40
N THR A 10 20.76 -22.82 -5.97
CA THR A 10 21.99 -22.21 -5.43
C THR A 10 22.29 -20.90 -6.16
N ASP A 11 23.17 -20.07 -5.61
CA ASP A 11 23.52 -18.79 -6.27
C ASP A 11 24.12 -18.99 -7.66
N ILE A 12 24.91 -20.06 -7.85
CA ILE A 12 25.47 -20.46 -9.15
C ILE A 12 24.34 -20.81 -10.11
N VAL A 13 23.40 -21.66 -9.66
CA VAL A 13 22.24 -22.04 -10.47
C VAL A 13 21.37 -20.83 -10.81
N ALA A 14 21.17 -19.91 -9.87
CA ALA A 14 20.41 -18.68 -10.08
C ALA A 14 21.09 -17.73 -11.07
N ALA A 15 22.42 -17.61 -10.98
CA ALA A 15 23.22 -16.80 -11.89
C ALA A 15 23.19 -17.33 -13.33
N ALA A 16 23.24 -18.66 -13.51
CA ALA A 16 23.21 -19.32 -14.82
C ALA A 16 21.78 -19.53 -15.38
N ALA A 17 20.73 -19.30 -14.58
CA ALA A 17 19.36 -19.54 -15.03
C ALA A 17 18.93 -18.54 -16.11
N GLU A 18 18.43 -19.04 -17.24
CA GLU A 18 17.95 -18.25 -18.37
C GLU A 18 16.59 -18.77 -18.83
N PRO A 19 15.72 -17.93 -19.42
CA PRO A 19 14.51 -18.44 -20.05
C PRO A 19 14.86 -19.42 -21.16
N SER A 20 14.07 -20.47 -21.33
CA SER A 20 14.19 -21.40 -22.44
C SER A 20 14.00 -20.64 -23.76
N GLU A 21 14.60 -21.15 -24.83
CA GLU A 21 14.56 -20.51 -26.14
C GLU A 21 13.11 -20.17 -26.55
N GLY A 22 12.89 -18.92 -26.95
CA GLY A 22 11.56 -18.39 -27.30
C GLY A 22 10.64 -18.03 -26.13
N GLN A 23 11.04 -18.22 -24.85
CA GLN A 23 10.23 -17.87 -23.69
C GLN A 23 10.60 -16.49 -23.11
N GLN A 24 9.59 -15.65 -22.85
CA GLN A 24 9.77 -14.34 -22.21
C GLN A 24 9.89 -14.44 -20.67
N GLU A 25 9.46 -15.54 -20.08
CA GLU A 25 9.52 -15.80 -18.65
C GLU A 25 9.66 -17.30 -18.38
N GLN A 26 10.54 -17.67 -17.45
CA GLN A 26 10.63 -19.02 -16.91
C GLN A 26 10.74 -18.99 -15.39
N ILE A 27 10.13 -19.98 -14.72
CA ILE A 27 10.22 -20.12 -13.27
C ILE A 27 10.94 -21.41 -12.92
N TYR A 28 12.00 -21.28 -12.12
CA TYR A 28 12.69 -22.39 -11.49
C TYR A 28 12.18 -22.55 -10.07
N TRP A 29 11.64 -23.71 -9.72
CA TRP A 29 11.13 -23.99 -8.39
C TRP A 29 12.20 -24.65 -7.52
N ASP A 30 12.33 -24.16 -6.29
CA ASP A 30 13.21 -24.72 -5.28
C ASP A 30 12.63 -26.00 -4.69
N THR A 31 13.51 -26.90 -4.24
CA THR A 31 13.11 -28.17 -3.60
C THR A 31 12.92 -28.05 -2.10
N ASP A 32 13.60 -27.10 -1.45
CA ASP A 32 13.62 -27.02 0.01
C ASP A 32 12.38 -26.29 0.56
N VAL A 33 11.80 -25.38 -0.22
CA VAL A 33 10.61 -24.61 0.18
C VAL A 33 9.55 -24.70 -0.92
N VAL A 34 8.41 -25.33 -0.60
CA VAL A 34 7.30 -25.50 -1.54
C VAL A 34 6.75 -24.14 -1.96
N GLY A 35 6.61 -23.93 -3.27
CA GLY A 35 6.13 -22.67 -3.83
C GLY A 35 7.18 -21.57 -3.91
N PHE A 36 8.39 -21.76 -3.35
CA PHE A 36 9.50 -20.82 -3.54
C PHE A 36 10.18 -21.08 -4.88
N GLY A 37 10.50 -20.01 -5.62
CA GLY A 37 11.18 -20.14 -6.89
C GLY A 37 11.85 -18.86 -7.38
N LEU A 38 12.67 -19.00 -8.41
CA LEU A 38 13.28 -17.91 -9.15
C LEU A 38 12.53 -17.71 -10.46
N ARG A 39 11.90 -16.55 -10.61
CA ARG A 39 11.32 -16.10 -11.88
C ARG A 39 12.38 -15.37 -12.68
N VAL A 40 12.70 -15.88 -13.86
CA VAL A 40 13.71 -15.38 -14.76
C VAL A 40 13.03 -14.80 -16.00
N ARG A 41 13.40 -13.57 -16.32
CA ARG A 41 13.10 -12.86 -17.56
C ARG A 41 14.43 -12.46 -18.20
N PRO A 42 14.47 -12.14 -19.50
CA PRO A 42 15.71 -11.70 -20.16
C PRO A 42 16.43 -10.57 -19.42
N SER A 43 15.68 -9.66 -18.80
CA SER A 43 16.22 -8.49 -18.10
C SER A 43 16.33 -8.62 -16.58
N SER A 44 15.70 -9.61 -15.96
CA SER A 44 15.60 -9.63 -14.49
C SER A 44 15.35 -11.02 -13.90
N LYS A 45 15.85 -11.21 -12.68
CA LYS A 45 15.66 -12.42 -11.89
C LYS A 45 15.05 -12.07 -10.55
N THR A 46 13.89 -12.60 -10.25
CA THR A 46 13.08 -12.23 -9.09
C THR A 46 12.72 -13.46 -8.27
N TRP A 47 13.00 -13.43 -6.97
CA TRP A 47 12.55 -14.44 -6.02
C TRP A 47 11.05 -14.30 -5.79
N ILE A 48 10.32 -15.41 -5.92
CA ILE A 48 8.87 -15.44 -5.77
C ILE A 48 8.42 -16.55 -4.82
N MET A 49 7.25 -16.35 -4.21
CA MET A 49 6.50 -17.36 -3.50
C MET A 49 5.14 -17.56 -4.18
N ALA A 50 4.89 -18.75 -4.69
CA ALA A 50 3.58 -19.17 -5.17
C ALA A 50 2.80 -19.82 -4.04
N TYR A 51 1.58 -19.35 -3.82
CA TYR A 51 0.72 -19.85 -2.76
C TYR A 51 -0.75 -19.75 -3.15
N ARG A 52 -1.60 -20.39 -2.35
CA ARG A 52 -3.05 -20.27 -2.45
C ARG A 52 -3.55 -19.55 -1.20
N PRO A 53 -4.36 -18.50 -1.32
CA PRO A 53 -5.00 -17.87 -0.18
C PRO A 53 -5.81 -18.88 0.62
N ALA A 54 -5.77 -18.78 1.96
CA ALA A 54 -6.62 -19.58 2.82
C ALA A 54 -8.11 -19.28 2.54
N GLY A 55 -8.97 -20.30 2.62
CA GLY A 55 -10.43 -20.16 2.45
C GLY A 55 -10.95 -20.18 1.01
N ALA A 56 -10.10 -20.08 -0.02
CA ALA A 56 -10.54 -20.00 -1.43
C ALA A 56 -10.81 -21.37 -2.10
N GLY A 57 -10.66 -22.50 -1.38
CA GLY A 57 -10.93 -23.85 -1.88
C GLY A 57 -9.90 -24.39 -2.91
N ARG A 58 -10.13 -25.61 -3.42
CA ARG A 58 -9.24 -26.26 -4.42
C ARG A 58 -9.25 -25.57 -5.80
N SER A 59 -10.27 -24.76 -6.08
CA SER A 59 -10.41 -23.96 -7.32
C SER A 59 -9.70 -22.61 -7.26
N ALA A 60 -9.11 -22.25 -6.10
CA ALA A 60 -8.42 -20.98 -5.94
C ALA A 60 -7.24 -20.82 -6.90
N ASN A 61 -7.23 -19.68 -7.61
CA ASN A 61 -6.09 -19.28 -8.43
C ASN A 61 -4.83 -19.15 -7.57
N THR A 62 -3.73 -19.74 -8.05
CA THR A 62 -2.43 -19.63 -7.40
C THR A 62 -1.90 -18.21 -7.55
N LYS A 63 -1.69 -17.50 -6.43
CA LYS A 63 -1.06 -16.18 -6.42
C LYS A 63 0.46 -16.33 -6.39
N LYS A 64 1.17 -15.41 -7.05
CA LYS A 64 2.64 -15.31 -7.02
C LYS A 64 3.05 -14.00 -6.35
N LEU A 65 3.68 -14.08 -5.19
CA LEU A 65 4.21 -12.94 -4.44
C LEU A 65 5.69 -12.73 -4.78
N ARG A 66 6.09 -11.51 -5.13
CA ARG A 66 7.51 -11.13 -5.24
C ARG A 66 8.11 -10.92 -3.85
N LEU A 67 9.17 -11.67 -3.55
CA LEU A 67 9.94 -11.58 -2.32
C LEU A 67 11.07 -10.55 -2.44
N SER A 68 11.97 -10.75 -3.40
CA SER A 68 13.18 -9.93 -3.59
C SER A 68 13.76 -10.12 -4.99
N THR A 69 14.87 -9.43 -5.30
CA THR A 69 15.53 -9.49 -6.61
C THR A 69 16.92 -10.11 -6.47
N PHE A 70 17.28 -10.96 -7.41
CA PHE A 70 18.65 -11.46 -7.57
C PHE A 70 19.41 -10.55 -8.56
N PRO A 71 20.70 -10.22 -8.34
CA PRO A 71 21.61 -10.74 -7.32
C PRO A 71 21.63 -9.99 -5.98
N SER A 72 20.83 -8.92 -5.83
CA SER A 72 20.79 -8.09 -4.61
C SER A 72 20.50 -8.89 -3.35
N VAL A 73 19.62 -9.89 -3.43
CA VAL A 73 19.38 -10.87 -2.36
C VAL A 73 19.78 -12.25 -2.87
N LYS A 74 20.69 -12.89 -2.15
CA LYS A 74 21.20 -14.24 -2.44
C LYS A 74 20.21 -15.32 -2.03
N THR A 75 20.41 -16.54 -2.55
CA THR A 75 19.52 -17.69 -2.36
C THR A 75 19.25 -18.04 -0.90
N VAL A 76 20.26 -17.98 -0.03
CA VAL A 76 20.11 -18.30 1.39
C VAL A 76 19.11 -17.37 2.06
N GLU A 77 19.28 -16.07 1.87
CA GLU A 77 18.40 -15.05 2.45
C GLU A 77 17.01 -15.06 1.79
N ALA A 78 16.95 -15.23 0.47
CA ALA A 78 15.67 -15.37 -0.24
C ALA A 78 14.87 -16.59 0.26
N ARG A 79 15.55 -17.71 0.56
CA ARG A 79 14.92 -18.91 1.13
C ARG A 79 14.45 -18.67 2.56
N ARG A 80 15.21 -17.92 3.36
CA ARG A 80 14.80 -17.49 4.72
C ARG A 80 13.48 -16.70 4.67
N LEU A 81 13.43 -15.66 3.83
CA LEU A 81 12.21 -14.87 3.59
C LEU A 81 11.04 -15.72 3.09
N ALA A 82 11.30 -16.69 2.21
CA ALA A 82 10.26 -17.59 1.72
C ALA A 82 9.66 -18.46 2.83
N ARG A 83 10.47 -18.97 3.77
CA ARG A 83 9.97 -19.73 4.93
C ARG A 83 9.13 -18.88 5.86
N GLU A 84 9.53 -17.63 6.13
CA GLU A 84 8.74 -16.70 6.95
C GLU A 84 7.37 -16.41 6.31
N ILE A 85 7.36 -16.16 5.01
CA ILE A 85 6.12 -15.93 4.25
C ILE A 85 5.25 -17.18 4.26
N ALA A 86 5.83 -18.36 4.06
CA ALA A 86 5.10 -19.63 4.12
C ALA A 86 4.46 -19.85 5.50
N GLY A 87 5.17 -19.51 6.58
CA GLY A 87 4.63 -19.55 7.94
C GLY A 87 3.41 -18.64 8.12
N ARG A 88 3.48 -17.39 7.62
CA ARG A 88 2.34 -16.46 7.66
C ARG A 88 1.13 -16.94 6.86
N ILE A 89 1.36 -17.49 5.67
CA ILE A 89 0.30 -18.09 4.85
C ILE A 89 -0.34 -19.28 5.59
N ALA A 90 0.47 -20.13 6.22
CA ALA A 90 -0.03 -21.26 7.01
C ALA A 90 -0.85 -20.81 8.24
N ALA A 91 -0.53 -19.65 8.80
CA ALA A 91 -1.31 -19.00 9.85
C ALA A 91 -2.62 -18.33 9.35
N GLY A 92 -2.90 -18.40 8.04
CA GLY A 92 -4.14 -17.88 7.45
C GLY A 92 -4.05 -16.46 6.91
N GLU A 93 -2.89 -15.81 6.96
CA GLU A 93 -2.70 -14.49 6.35
C GLU A 93 -2.68 -14.59 4.80
N ASP A 94 -3.18 -13.56 4.11
CA ASP A 94 -2.93 -13.36 2.68
C ASP A 94 -1.89 -12.23 2.48
N PRO A 95 -0.59 -12.55 2.27
CA PRO A 95 0.47 -11.55 2.18
C PRO A 95 0.34 -10.58 1.00
N ALA A 96 -0.36 -10.97 -0.07
CA ALA A 96 -0.60 -10.08 -1.21
C ALA A 96 -1.64 -9.01 -0.87
N VAL A 97 -2.68 -9.37 -0.11
CA VAL A 97 -3.66 -8.41 0.41
C VAL A 97 -2.97 -7.47 1.40
N ASN A 98 -2.21 -7.99 2.37
CA ASN A 98 -1.47 -7.17 3.33
C ASN A 98 -0.51 -6.18 2.65
N ARG A 99 0.24 -6.60 1.61
CA ARG A 99 1.12 -5.68 0.87
C ARG A 99 0.35 -4.61 0.10
N THR A 100 -0.80 -4.96 -0.45
CA THR A 100 -1.64 -4.02 -1.22
C THR A 100 -2.30 -3.04 -0.27
N GLU A 101 -2.83 -3.51 0.85
CA GLU A 101 -3.38 -2.67 1.91
C GLU A 101 -2.34 -1.77 2.56
N LEU A 102 -1.11 -2.24 2.80
CA LEU A 102 -0.04 -1.40 3.31
C LEU A 102 0.31 -0.28 2.33
N LYS A 103 0.47 -0.60 1.04
CA LYS A 103 0.69 0.41 0.00
C LYS A 103 -0.50 1.36 -0.18
N ARG A 104 -1.72 0.86 -0.01
CA ARG A 104 -2.94 1.67 -0.03
C ARG A 104 -2.93 2.61 1.15
N LYS A 105 -2.73 2.12 2.38
CA LYS A 105 -2.62 2.93 3.61
C LYS A 105 -1.50 3.96 3.52
N GLU A 106 -0.36 3.62 2.92
CA GLU A 106 0.72 4.57 2.66
C GLU A 106 0.28 5.70 1.73
N THR A 107 -0.50 5.40 0.68
CA THR A 107 -0.97 6.39 -0.30
C THR A 107 -2.29 7.09 0.06
N SER A 108 -3.11 6.50 0.94
CA SER A 108 -4.39 7.03 1.46
C SER A 108 -4.28 7.56 2.89
N SER A 109 -3.09 7.57 3.49
CA SER A 109 -2.88 8.15 4.81
C SER A 109 -3.17 9.65 4.80
N VAL A 110 -3.65 10.18 5.94
CA VAL A 110 -3.86 11.63 6.11
C VAL A 110 -2.58 12.41 5.78
N GLY A 111 -1.43 11.93 6.24
CA GLY A 111 -0.13 12.55 5.97
C GLY A 111 0.21 12.62 4.48
N ALA A 112 0.15 11.49 3.78
CA ALA A 112 0.45 11.46 2.34
C ALA A 112 -0.51 12.33 1.52
N LEU A 113 -1.77 12.41 1.93
CA LEU A 113 -2.75 13.27 1.28
C LEU A 113 -2.53 14.76 1.59
N LEU A 114 -2.07 15.11 2.80
CA LEU A 114 -1.68 16.48 3.13
C LEU A 114 -0.47 16.95 2.32
N ASP A 115 0.55 16.10 2.15
CA ASP A 115 1.71 16.39 1.30
C ASP A 115 1.25 16.66 -0.14
N ARG A 116 0.42 15.77 -0.69
CA ARG A 116 -0.15 15.92 -2.04
C ARG A 116 -1.00 17.19 -2.18
N TYR A 117 -1.77 17.54 -1.17
CA TYR A 117 -2.56 18.77 -1.17
C TYR A 117 -1.66 20.01 -1.16
N GLY A 118 -0.55 19.96 -0.42
CA GLY A 118 0.49 21.00 -0.46
C GLY A 118 1.08 21.20 -1.85
N ASP A 119 1.42 20.10 -2.55
CA ASP A 119 1.90 20.13 -3.93
C ASP A 119 0.88 20.72 -4.91
N ASP A 120 -0.40 20.39 -4.73
CA ASP A 120 -1.49 20.92 -5.56
C ASP A 120 -1.69 22.43 -5.33
N LEU A 121 -1.67 22.89 -4.08
CA LEU A 121 -1.70 24.32 -3.75
C LEU A 121 -0.49 25.06 -4.33
N ALA A 122 0.71 24.44 -4.29
CA ALA A 122 1.91 25.00 -4.90
C ALA A 122 1.77 25.15 -6.41
N ARG A 123 1.26 24.11 -7.09
CA ARG A 123 1.00 24.13 -8.54
C ARG A 123 0.02 25.22 -8.96
N ARG A 124 -1.00 25.49 -8.14
CA ARG A 124 -2.00 26.53 -8.36
C ARG A 124 -1.52 27.96 -8.02
N GLY A 125 -0.30 28.10 -7.49
CA GLY A 125 0.22 29.41 -7.07
C GLY A 125 -0.46 29.97 -5.83
N TYR A 126 -1.04 29.11 -4.96
CA TYR A 126 -1.72 29.58 -3.76
C TYR A 126 -0.72 30.16 -2.76
N VAL A 127 -0.84 31.47 -2.51
CA VAL A 127 0.15 32.28 -1.77
C VAL A 127 0.31 31.88 -0.31
N ASN A 128 -0.77 31.47 0.36
CA ASN A 128 -0.77 31.14 1.79
C ASN A 128 -0.65 29.63 2.05
N ARG A 129 -0.11 28.86 1.11
CA ARG A 129 -0.08 27.38 1.18
C ARG A 129 0.64 26.87 2.42
N VAL A 130 1.75 27.49 2.81
CA VAL A 130 2.56 27.07 3.96
C VAL A 130 1.75 27.17 5.25
N THR A 131 1.05 28.29 5.45
CA THR A 131 0.18 28.50 6.62
C THR A 131 -0.99 27.53 6.64
N VAL A 132 -1.63 27.28 5.48
CA VAL A 132 -2.71 26.28 5.37
C VAL A 132 -2.22 24.90 5.79
N ILE A 133 -1.13 24.43 5.18
CA ILE A 133 -0.62 23.07 5.38
C ILE A 133 -0.13 22.89 6.81
N ASN A 134 0.69 23.80 7.34
CA ASN A 134 1.15 23.71 8.73
C ASN A 134 -0.01 23.75 9.74
N GLY A 135 -1.03 24.56 9.47
CA GLY A 135 -2.23 24.65 10.31
C GLY A 135 -3.05 23.36 10.34
N LEU A 136 -3.16 22.69 9.18
CA LEU A 136 -3.78 21.37 9.06
C LEU A 136 -2.93 20.27 9.68
N GLU A 137 -1.64 20.21 9.36
CA GLU A 137 -0.71 19.21 9.88
C GLU A 137 -0.65 19.21 11.41
N ALA A 138 -0.55 20.40 12.03
CA ALA A 138 -0.48 20.52 13.47
C ALA A 138 -1.71 19.92 14.17
N ARG A 139 -2.90 20.08 13.59
CA ARG A 139 -4.16 19.63 14.17
C ARG A 139 -4.51 18.18 13.82
N LEU A 140 -4.10 17.74 12.62
CA LEU A 140 -4.31 16.37 12.15
C LEU A 140 -3.15 15.43 12.52
N ALA A 141 -2.13 15.90 13.22
CA ALA A 141 -1.00 15.08 13.68
C ALA A 141 -1.41 13.75 14.35
N PRO A 142 -2.44 13.68 15.22
CA PRO A 142 -2.89 12.41 15.82
C PRO A 142 -3.40 11.37 14.80
N PHE A 143 -3.76 11.83 13.61
CA PHE A 143 -4.35 11.02 12.55
C PHE A 143 -3.41 10.81 11.35
N LYS A 144 -2.18 11.35 11.40
CA LYS A 144 -1.27 11.40 10.24
C LYS A 144 -1.01 10.02 9.60
N ALA A 145 -0.91 8.97 10.41
CA ALA A 145 -0.70 7.59 9.95
C ALA A 145 -2.00 6.80 9.69
N ARG A 146 -3.18 7.36 10.02
CA ARG A 146 -4.45 6.69 9.79
C ARG A 146 -4.85 6.80 8.32
N ASP A 147 -5.55 5.77 7.84
CA ASP A 147 -6.21 5.81 6.54
C ASP A 147 -7.33 6.86 6.57
N ILE A 148 -7.38 7.73 5.57
CA ILE A 148 -8.39 8.78 5.44
C ILE A 148 -9.83 8.27 5.54
N LYS A 149 -10.10 7.01 5.12
CA LYS A 149 -11.44 6.40 5.20
C LYS A 149 -11.88 6.11 6.63
N THR A 150 -10.93 6.05 7.56
CA THR A 150 -11.19 5.80 8.99
C THR A 150 -11.31 7.09 9.79
N VAL A 151 -10.99 8.25 9.20
CA VAL A 151 -11.17 9.55 9.83
C VAL A 151 -12.64 9.93 9.74
N SER A 152 -13.29 10.03 10.89
CA SER A 152 -14.71 10.33 10.99
C SER A 152 -14.98 11.82 11.23
N GLY A 153 -16.23 12.25 11.02
CA GLY A 153 -16.65 13.59 11.42
C GLY A 153 -16.51 13.85 12.93
N ALA A 154 -16.62 12.81 13.76
CA ALA A 154 -16.43 12.91 15.21
C ALA A 154 -14.97 13.22 15.58
N ASP A 155 -14.00 12.64 14.85
CA ASP A 155 -12.57 12.96 15.04
C ASP A 155 -12.29 14.44 14.75
N LEU A 156 -12.88 14.98 13.67
CA LEU A 156 -12.74 16.39 13.30
C LEU A 156 -13.45 17.31 14.31
N TRP A 157 -14.64 16.91 14.77
CA TRP A 157 -15.38 17.66 15.78
C TRP A 157 -14.63 17.74 17.11
N ALA A 158 -13.98 16.65 17.54
CA ALA A 158 -13.19 16.64 18.76
C ALA A 158 -12.04 17.66 18.73
N ILE A 159 -11.41 17.89 17.56
CA ILE A 159 -10.40 18.95 17.40
C ILE A 159 -11.04 20.35 17.56
N ILE A 160 -12.19 20.57 16.92
CA ILE A 160 -12.92 21.86 16.97
C ILE A 160 -13.33 22.17 18.42
N GLU A 161 -13.94 21.19 19.09
CA GLU A 161 -14.37 21.31 20.49
C GLU A 161 -13.19 21.59 21.42
N ALA A 162 -12.05 20.91 21.23
CA ALA A 162 -10.85 21.15 22.02
C ALA A 162 -10.32 22.59 21.86
N LEU A 163 -10.41 23.17 20.66
CA LEU A 163 -10.01 24.56 20.39
C LEU A 163 -10.99 25.56 21.02
N GLN A 164 -12.29 25.30 20.93
CA GLN A 164 -13.32 26.13 21.55
C GLN A 164 -13.20 26.14 23.08
N LYS A 165 -12.94 24.98 23.70
CA LYS A 165 -12.79 24.85 25.16
C LYS A 165 -11.66 25.71 25.74
N VAL A 166 -10.64 26.03 24.93
CA VAL A 166 -9.52 26.89 25.34
C VAL A 166 -9.66 28.35 24.85
N GLY A 167 -10.86 28.76 24.42
CA GLY A 167 -11.15 30.13 23.97
C GLY A 167 -10.49 30.51 22.65
N LYS A 168 -10.27 29.54 21.75
CA LYS A 168 -9.66 29.74 20.43
C LYS A 168 -10.68 29.56 19.32
N GLU A 169 -11.80 30.28 19.38
CA GLU A 169 -12.92 30.16 18.44
C GLU A 169 -12.49 30.44 16.99
N GLY A 170 -11.71 31.50 16.77
CA GLY A 170 -11.20 31.83 15.43
C GLY A 170 -10.29 30.73 14.85
N ALA A 171 -9.51 30.06 15.70
CA ALA A 171 -8.65 28.97 15.28
C ALA A 171 -9.43 27.66 15.01
N ALA A 172 -10.59 27.51 15.64
CA ALA A 172 -11.52 26.40 15.42
C ALA A 172 -12.23 26.56 14.07
N GLU A 173 -12.72 27.77 13.78
CA GLU A 173 -13.37 28.09 12.50
C GLU A 173 -12.38 28.02 11.33
N ASP A 174 -11.18 28.57 11.51
CA ASP A 174 -10.10 28.46 10.52
C ASP A 174 -9.76 26.99 10.20
N PHE A 175 -9.69 26.13 11.22
CA PHE A 175 -9.50 24.70 11.01
C PHE A 175 -10.67 24.04 10.28
N ARG A 176 -11.91 24.32 10.68
CA ARG A 176 -13.13 23.79 10.05
C ARG A 176 -13.14 24.09 8.55
N SER A 177 -12.88 25.35 8.20
CA SER A 177 -12.83 25.84 6.81
C SER A 177 -11.72 25.15 6.00
N ARG A 178 -10.49 25.12 6.51
CA ARG A 178 -9.35 24.49 5.81
C ARG A 178 -9.50 22.98 5.70
N ALA A 179 -10.01 22.31 6.74
CA ALA A 179 -10.25 20.87 6.72
C ALA A 179 -11.27 20.53 5.64
N ARG A 180 -12.38 21.28 5.55
CA ARG A 180 -13.36 21.10 4.47
C ARG A 180 -12.75 21.23 3.08
N ALA A 181 -11.94 22.27 2.86
CA ALA A 181 -11.26 22.48 1.59
C ALA A 181 -10.31 21.32 1.24
N PHE A 182 -9.51 20.86 2.22
CA PHE A 182 -8.63 19.71 2.08
C PHE A 182 -9.40 18.43 1.71
N PHE A 183 -10.41 18.05 2.50
CA PHE A 183 -11.20 16.83 2.25
C PHE A 183 -11.93 16.88 0.91
N THR A 184 -12.41 18.05 0.50
CA THR A 184 -13.02 18.24 -0.84
C THR A 184 -11.99 18.05 -1.95
N ALA A 185 -10.79 18.63 -1.80
CA ALA A 185 -9.75 18.57 -2.81
C ALA A 185 -9.20 17.16 -3.04
N ILE A 186 -9.27 16.27 -2.04
CA ILE A 186 -8.77 14.91 -2.15
C ILE A 186 -9.78 13.89 -2.71
N ILE A 187 -11.08 14.22 -2.81
CA ILE A 187 -12.09 13.30 -3.35
C ILE A 187 -11.71 12.74 -4.73
N PRO A 188 -11.31 13.56 -5.74
CA PRO A 188 -10.90 13.05 -7.05
C PRO A 188 -9.67 12.13 -7.02
N TYR A 189 -8.86 12.26 -5.98
CA TYR A 189 -7.65 11.47 -5.79
C TYR A 189 -7.96 10.08 -5.24
N LEU A 190 -8.97 9.95 -4.40
CA LEU A 190 -9.44 8.67 -3.88
C LEU A 190 -10.14 7.85 -4.97
N THR A 191 -10.77 8.51 -5.94
CA THR A 191 -11.46 7.89 -7.09
C THR A 191 -10.51 7.19 -8.07
N ASN A 192 -9.23 7.59 -8.11
CA ASN A 192 -8.24 7.13 -9.10
C ASN A 192 -7.13 6.24 -8.51
N LEU A 193 -7.30 5.70 -7.29
CA LEU A 193 -6.31 4.82 -6.68
C LEU A 193 -6.39 3.41 -7.32
N PRO A 194 -5.25 2.83 -7.77
CA PRO A 194 -5.24 1.50 -8.37
C PRO A 194 -5.68 0.45 -7.36
N GLY A 195 -6.80 -0.23 -7.65
CA GLY A 195 -7.36 -1.30 -6.83
C GLY A 195 -8.69 -0.99 -6.14
N ASP A 196 -9.17 0.25 -6.21
CA ASP A 196 -10.49 0.60 -5.67
C ASP A 196 -11.55 0.45 -6.76
N GLY A 197 -12.24 -0.69 -6.77
CA GLY A 197 -13.59 -0.77 -7.34
C GLY A 197 -14.51 0.10 -6.47
N ILE A 198 -14.50 1.41 -6.72
CA ILE A 198 -15.33 2.38 -6.03
C ILE A 198 -16.77 2.31 -6.56
N ASP A 199 -17.64 1.59 -5.88
CA ASP A 199 -19.07 1.90 -5.93
C ASP A 199 -19.29 3.25 -5.24
N GLY A 200 -20.11 4.11 -5.84
CA GLY A 200 -20.31 5.51 -5.43
C GLY A 200 -20.88 5.74 -4.02
N CYS A 201 -21.11 4.69 -3.22
CA CYS A 201 -21.65 4.73 -1.86
C CYS A 201 -20.61 4.99 -0.75
N ASP A 202 -19.32 4.66 -0.94
CA ASP A 202 -18.30 4.79 0.12
C ASP A 202 -17.55 6.13 0.12
N ARG A 203 -18.18 7.18 -0.42
CA ARG A 203 -17.60 8.52 -0.39
C ARG A 203 -17.60 9.03 1.06
N PRO A 204 -16.48 9.57 1.57
CA PRO A 204 -16.50 10.22 2.86
C PRO A 204 -17.38 11.48 2.76
N HIS A 205 -18.62 11.34 3.21
CA HIS A 205 -19.59 12.41 3.33
C HIS A 205 -19.43 12.99 4.73
N PHE A 206 -18.94 14.23 4.84
CA PHE A 206 -18.77 14.94 6.11
C PHE A 206 -19.86 16.00 6.27
N PRO A 207 -21.10 15.63 6.64
CA PRO A 207 -22.21 16.57 6.79
C PRO A 207 -21.95 17.61 7.89
N LEU A 208 -21.06 17.32 8.84
CA LEU A 208 -20.73 18.19 9.96
C LEU A 208 -19.86 19.41 9.60
N LEU A 209 -19.36 19.50 8.36
CA LEU A 209 -18.66 20.68 7.83
C LEU A 209 -19.58 21.55 6.96
N SER A 210 -20.85 21.16 6.82
CA SER A 210 -21.87 21.86 6.05
C SER A 210 -22.71 22.74 6.97
N HIS A 211 -22.10 23.82 7.47
CA HIS A 211 -22.65 25.10 7.90
C HIS A 211 -21.58 25.84 8.68
#